data_AF-A0A835Y8H7-F1
#
_entry.id   AF-A0A835Y8H7-F1
#
_cell.length_a   1.000
_cell.length_b   1.000
_cell.length_c   1.000
_cell.angle_alpha   90.00
_cell.angle_beta   90.00
_cell.angle_gamma   90.00
#
_symmetry.space_group_name_H-M   'P 1'
#
loop_
_entity.id
_entity.type
_entity.pdbx_description
1 polymer ?
#
loop_
_entity_poly.entity_id
_entity_poly.type
_entity_poly.pdbx_seq_one_letter_code
_entity_poly.pdbx_strand_id
1 'polypeptide(L)'
;MQRESSVEVASSGQAPPTSGPSRIARDLAPLALDEAQLAKVADHVSKTAAERDLAASVEALVTYTGSARSARGLALQHPDLLACQLPSWCDFLTGFGLDKSQLQHLLCSAPEALTRGDLVRAGEAMLTMRRLGLCERSAAQLVTYYPQLLNKDEPEILSLLKLLGRYQIGIDTTTL
;
A
#
# COMPACT_ATOMS: atom_id res chain seq x y z
N MET A 1 -47.76 17.38 62.49
CA MET A 1 -47.91 15.99 61.98
C MET A 1 -48.32 16.08 60.51
N GLN A 2 -47.82 15.17 59.67
CA GLN A 2 -47.93 15.06 58.20
C GLN A 2 -46.70 15.63 57.47
N ARG A 3 -45.64 14.83 57.28
CA ARG A 3 -45.37 13.73 56.31
C ARG A 3 -44.65 14.27 55.06
N GLU A 4 -43.34 14.41 55.19
CA GLU A 4 -42.40 14.56 54.07
C GLU A 4 -42.24 13.19 53.39
N SER A 5 -42.64 13.09 52.12
CA SER A 5 -42.39 11.93 51.28
C SER A 5 -41.08 12.14 50.53
N SER A 6 -40.03 11.49 51.00
CA SER A 6 -38.75 11.36 50.28
C SER A 6 -38.95 10.48 49.06
N VAL A 7 -38.72 11.06 47.88
CA VAL A 7 -38.69 10.35 46.60
C VAL A 7 -37.31 9.68 46.46
N GLU A 8 -37.31 8.35 46.50
CA GLU A 8 -36.18 7.49 46.12
C GLU A 8 -35.88 7.67 44.62
N VAL A 9 -34.72 8.25 44.32
CA VAL A 9 -34.19 8.29 42.96
C VAL A 9 -33.49 6.97 42.69
N ALA A 10 -34.20 6.06 42.02
CA ALA A 10 -33.66 4.81 41.52
C ALA A 10 -32.53 5.08 40.51
N SER A 11 -31.30 4.81 40.92
CA SER A 11 -30.12 4.83 40.07
C SER A 11 -30.21 3.65 39.10
N SER A 12 -30.64 3.93 37.86
CA SER A 12 -30.64 2.96 36.78
C SER A 12 -29.19 2.69 36.37
N GLY A 13 -28.68 1.52 36.73
CA GLY A 13 -27.40 1.01 36.26
C GLY A 13 -27.41 0.86 34.75
N GLN A 14 -26.87 1.86 34.06
CA GLN A 14 -26.69 1.83 32.63
C GLN A 14 -25.53 0.89 32.32
N ALA A 15 -25.84 -0.30 31.80
CA ALA A 15 -24.86 -1.22 31.27
C ALA A 15 -23.97 -0.50 30.24
N PRO A 16 -22.65 -0.77 30.21
CA PRO A 16 -21.76 -0.14 29.24
C PRO A 16 -22.27 -0.45 27.83
N PRO A 17 -22.24 0.52 26.90
CA PRO A 17 -22.58 0.25 25.52
C PRO A 17 -21.66 -0.86 25.03
N THR A 18 -22.22 -1.96 24.55
CA THR A 18 -21.49 -2.98 23.80
C THR A 18 -21.00 -2.31 22.53
N SER A 19 -19.80 -1.74 22.59
CA SER A 19 -19.12 -1.06 21.50
C SER A 19 -19.02 -2.04 20.34
N GLY A 20 -19.81 -1.82 19.28
CA GLY A 20 -19.64 -2.55 18.03
C GLY A 20 -18.18 -2.45 17.54
N PRO A 21 -17.72 -3.39 16.69
CA PRO A 21 -16.36 -3.36 16.18
C PRO A 21 -16.09 -2.00 15.53
N SER A 22 -14.95 -1.40 15.89
CA SER A 22 -14.51 -0.12 15.33
C SER A 22 -14.53 -0.21 13.79
N ARG A 23 -14.79 0.91 13.10
CA ARG A 23 -14.79 0.95 11.63
C ARG A 23 -13.51 0.32 11.05
N ILE A 24 -12.37 0.63 11.65
CA ILE A 24 -11.05 0.07 11.29
C ILE A 24 -11.06 -1.47 11.43
N ALA A 25 -11.59 -2.02 12.52
CA ALA A 25 -11.66 -3.47 12.70
C ALA A 25 -12.52 -4.17 11.64
N ARG A 26 -13.61 -3.51 11.21
CA ARG A 26 -14.47 -4.01 10.12
C ARG A 26 -13.76 -4.02 8.78
N ASP A 27 -13.06 -2.93 8.46
CA ASP A 27 -12.35 -2.77 7.19
C ASP A 27 -11.14 -3.71 7.10
N LEU A 28 -10.52 -4.06 8.24
CA LEU A 28 -9.42 -5.04 8.32
C LEU A 28 -9.88 -6.50 8.40
N ALA A 29 -11.18 -6.77 8.57
CA ALA A 29 -11.71 -8.13 8.71
C ALA A 29 -11.30 -9.10 7.59
N PRO A 30 -11.20 -8.70 6.30
CA PRO A 30 -10.76 -9.59 5.22
C PRO A 30 -9.36 -10.16 5.40
N LEU A 31 -8.51 -9.52 6.21
CA LEU A 31 -7.15 -10.00 6.50
C LEU A 31 -7.13 -11.15 7.52
N ALA A 32 -8.23 -11.42 8.24
CA ALA A 32 -8.30 -12.45 9.28
C ALA A 32 -7.12 -12.35 10.28
N LEU A 33 -6.91 -11.15 10.82
CA LEU A 33 -5.93 -10.86 11.88
C LEU A 33 -6.46 -11.43 13.21
N ASP A 34 -5.56 -11.97 14.04
CA ASP A 34 -5.89 -12.24 15.44
C ASP A 34 -6.02 -10.92 16.24
N GLU A 35 -6.47 -11.00 17.49
CA GLU A 35 -6.74 -9.82 18.32
C GLU A 35 -5.49 -8.93 18.51
N ALA A 36 -4.33 -9.52 18.76
CA ALA A 36 -3.08 -8.79 18.99
C ALA A 36 -2.57 -8.13 17.70
N GLN A 37 -2.64 -8.87 16.59
CA GLN A 37 -2.32 -8.37 15.25
C GLN A 37 -3.25 -7.22 14.85
N LEU A 38 -4.55 -7.37 15.07
CA LEU A 38 -5.55 -6.37 14.77
C LEU A 38 -5.29 -5.09 15.56
N ALA A 39 -5.06 -5.20 16.87
CA ALA A 39 -4.75 -4.03 17.71
C ALA A 39 -3.51 -3.27 17.20
N LYS A 40 -2.44 -4.00 16.84
CA LYS A 40 -1.21 -3.41 16.30
C LYS A 40 -1.44 -2.68 14.97
N VAL A 41 -2.10 -3.33 14.01
CA VAL A 41 -2.35 -2.74 12.67
C VAL A 41 -3.34 -1.58 12.79
N ALA A 42 -4.39 -1.74 13.60
CA ALA A 42 -5.38 -0.69 13.81
C ALA A 42 -4.77 0.56 14.46
N ASP A 43 -3.91 0.40 15.47
CA ASP A 43 -3.18 1.51 16.09
C ASP A 43 -2.31 2.24 15.06
N HIS A 44 -1.54 1.51 14.25
CA HIS A 44 -0.71 2.10 13.19
C HIS A 44 -1.55 2.88 12.17
N VAL A 45 -2.58 2.24 11.61
CA VAL A 45 -3.46 2.85 10.61
C VAL A 45 -4.19 4.05 11.20
N SER A 46 -4.61 4.02 12.47
CA SER A 46 -5.26 5.17 13.11
C SER A 46 -4.37 6.40 13.22
N LYS A 47 -3.04 6.20 13.31
CA LYS A 47 -2.04 7.27 13.40
C LYS A 47 -1.61 7.81 12.04
N THR A 48 -1.64 6.97 11.01
CA THR A 48 -1.07 7.31 9.68
C THR A 48 -2.12 7.52 8.59
N ALA A 49 -3.27 6.86 8.67
CA ALA A 49 -4.34 6.93 7.68
C ALA A 49 -5.41 7.94 8.10
N ALA A 50 -5.05 9.21 8.18
CA ALA A 50 -6.06 10.27 8.19
C ALA A 50 -6.78 10.24 6.83
N GLU A 51 -8.09 9.94 6.84
CA GLU A 51 -9.04 10.13 5.72
C GLU A 51 -8.92 9.19 4.49
N ARG A 52 -8.20 8.07 4.58
CA ARG A 52 -8.03 7.15 3.43
C ARG A 52 -9.00 5.97 3.49
N ASP A 53 -9.47 5.51 2.32
CA ASP A 53 -10.34 4.35 2.20
C ASP A 53 -9.57 3.05 2.50
N LEU A 54 -9.57 2.69 3.78
CA LEU A 54 -8.90 1.50 4.30
C LEU A 54 -9.49 0.22 3.69
N ALA A 55 -10.81 0.16 3.52
CA ALA A 55 -11.47 -1.00 2.95
C ALA A 55 -11.00 -1.24 1.51
N ALA A 56 -10.95 -0.19 0.68
CA ALA A 56 -10.43 -0.29 -0.67
C ALA A 56 -8.94 -0.69 -0.70
N SER A 57 -8.14 -0.19 0.23
CA SER A 57 -6.71 -0.56 0.33
C SER A 57 -6.51 -2.03 0.72
N VAL A 58 -7.33 -2.54 1.63
CA VAL A 58 -7.35 -3.98 1.99
C VAL A 58 -7.79 -4.81 0.79
N GLU A 59 -8.84 -4.40 0.07
CA GLU A 59 -9.32 -5.08 -1.12
C GLU A 59 -8.26 -5.13 -2.24
N ALA A 60 -7.59 -4.01 -2.50
CA ALA A 60 -6.49 -3.96 -3.45
C ALA A 60 -5.35 -4.91 -3.04
N LEU A 61 -4.96 -4.90 -1.76
CA LEU A 61 -3.91 -5.77 -1.26
C LEU A 61 -4.27 -7.26 -1.43
N VAL A 62 -5.50 -7.65 -1.10
CA VAL A 62 -5.99 -9.04 -1.32
C VAL A 62 -6.00 -9.38 -2.80
N THR A 63 -6.46 -8.46 -3.65
CA THR A 63 -6.56 -8.66 -5.09
C THR A 63 -5.19 -8.92 -5.72
N TYR A 64 -4.20 -8.07 -5.44
CA TYR A 64 -2.88 -8.15 -6.08
C TYR A 64 -1.96 -9.19 -5.44
N THR A 65 -2.10 -9.50 -4.15
CA THR A 65 -1.35 -10.61 -3.53
C THR A 65 -1.95 -11.98 -3.84
N GLY A 66 -3.19 -12.03 -4.32
CA GLY A 66 -3.90 -13.24 -4.71
C GLY A 66 -4.46 -14.07 -3.55
N SER A 67 -4.20 -13.71 -2.29
CA SER A 67 -4.81 -14.36 -1.14
C SER A 67 -4.84 -13.48 0.11
N ALA A 68 -5.87 -13.67 0.95
CA ALA A 68 -5.97 -13.01 2.25
C ALA A 68 -4.77 -13.33 3.17
N ARG A 69 -4.21 -14.54 3.07
CA ARG A 69 -3.03 -14.94 3.86
C ARG A 69 -1.80 -14.12 3.49
N SER A 70 -1.54 -13.94 2.19
CA SER A 70 -0.42 -13.13 1.70
C SER A 70 -0.62 -11.65 2.02
N ALA A 71 -1.83 -11.13 1.80
CA ALA A 71 -2.20 -9.76 2.17
C ALA A 71 -1.99 -9.52 3.67
N ARG A 72 -2.41 -10.45 4.54
CA ARG A 72 -2.16 -10.39 5.98
C ARG A 72 -0.67 -10.29 6.30
N GLY A 73 0.14 -11.14 5.67
CA GLY A 73 1.60 -11.12 5.85
C GLY A 73 2.20 -9.77 5.52
N LEU A 74 1.83 -9.19 4.37
CA LEU A 74 2.28 -7.85 3.97
C LEU A 74 1.77 -6.76 4.88
N ALA A 75 0.50 -6.76 5.28
CA ALA A 75 -0.06 -5.76 6.18
C ALA A 75 0.62 -5.75 7.56
N LEU A 76 1.07 -6.92 8.04
CA LEU A 76 1.79 -7.04 9.31
C LEU A 76 3.24 -6.55 9.23
N GLN A 77 3.90 -6.78 8.08
CA GLN A 77 5.29 -6.39 7.85
C GLN A 77 5.41 -4.93 7.41
N HIS A 78 4.46 -4.44 6.63
CA HIS A 78 4.44 -3.13 5.99
C HIS A 78 3.04 -2.48 6.13
N PRO A 79 2.61 -2.12 7.36
CA PRO A 79 1.29 -1.55 7.59
C PRO A 79 1.07 -0.22 6.87
N ASP A 80 2.15 0.49 6.49
CA ASP A 80 2.09 1.71 5.68
C ASP A 80 1.44 1.48 4.30
N LEU A 81 1.42 0.26 3.77
CA LEU A 81 0.70 -0.06 2.52
C LEU A 81 -0.80 0.19 2.64
N LEU A 82 -1.38 -0.01 3.82
CA LEU A 82 -2.79 0.28 4.09
C LEU A 82 -3.05 1.78 4.22
N ALA A 83 -1.99 2.57 4.40
CA ALA A 83 -2.06 4.01 4.49
C ALA A 83 -1.70 4.68 3.16
N CYS A 84 -1.08 4.05 2.15
CA CYS A 84 -0.46 4.76 1.01
C CYS A 84 -1.37 5.02 -0.21
N GLN A 85 -2.71 5.01 -0.08
CA GLN A 85 -3.65 5.07 -1.22
C GLN A 85 -3.39 3.95 -2.25
N LEU A 86 -3.26 2.72 -1.75
CA LEU A 86 -2.88 1.57 -2.55
C LEU A 86 -3.74 1.36 -3.82
N PRO A 87 -5.07 1.56 -3.82
CA PRO A 87 -5.87 1.44 -5.04
C PRO A 87 -5.40 2.37 -6.15
N SER A 88 -5.16 3.65 -5.83
CA SER A 88 -4.68 4.65 -6.79
C SER A 88 -3.31 4.30 -7.37
N TRP A 89 -2.41 3.73 -6.55
CA TRP A 89 -1.12 3.23 -7.03
C TRP A 89 -1.27 2.07 -8.00
N CYS A 90 -2.11 1.11 -7.67
CA CYS A 90 -2.37 -0.05 -8.53
C CYS A 90 -2.99 0.37 -9.86
N ASP A 91 -3.98 1.27 -9.84
CA ASP A 91 -4.62 1.79 -11.05
C ASP A 91 -3.64 2.59 -11.91
N PHE A 92 -2.85 3.48 -11.28
CA PHE A 92 -1.81 4.25 -11.95
C PHE A 92 -0.79 3.34 -12.65
N LEU A 93 -0.21 2.37 -11.94
CA LEU A 93 0.81 1.48 -12.49
C LEU A 93 0.24 0.55 -13.58
N THR A 94 -1.00 0.08 -13.42
CA THR A 94 -1.71 -0.68 -14.46
C THR A 94 -1.92 0.18 -15.71
N GLY A 95 -2.27 1.46 -15.54
CA GLY A 95 -2.36 2.44 -16.64
C GLY A 95 -1.04 2.69 -17.37
N PHE A 96 0.09 2.36 -16.76
CA PHE A 96 1.43 2.37 -17.38
C PHE A 96 1.92 0.99 -17.84
N GLY A 97 1.03 0.00 -17.88
CA GLY A 97 1.30 -1.32 -18.46
C GLY A 97 1.90 -2.35 -17.51
N LEU A 98 1.93 -2.10 -16.20
CA LEU A 98 2.26 -3.16 -15.24
C LEU A 98 1.11 -4.13 -15.12
N ASP A 99 1.39 -5.43 -15.28
CA ASP A 99 0.40 -6.47 -15.06
C ASP A 99 0.27 -6.83 -13.57
N LYS A 100 -0.73 -7.67 -13.26
CA LYS A 100 -1.01 -8.14 -11.91
C LYS A 100 0.20 -8.82 -11.24
N SER A 101 0.98 -9.60 -11.98
CA SER A 101 2.14 -10.32 -11.45
C SER A 101 3.30 -9.38 -11.14
N GLN A 102 3.49 -8.35 -11.95
CA GLN A 102 4.48 -7.29 -11.73
C GLN A 102 4.11 -6.44 -10.51
N LEU A 103 2.83 -6.09 -10.36
CA LEU A 103 2.32 -5.41 -9.18
C LEU A 103 2.48 -6.25 -7.92
N GLN A 104 2.15 -7.54 -7.99
CA GLN A 104 2.38 -8.48 -6.90
C GLN A 104 3.87 -8.52 -6.52
N HIS A 105 4.76 -8.60 -7.51
CA HIS A 105 6.20 -8.59 -7.27
C HIS A 105 6.63 -7.31 -6.54
N LEU A 106 6.22 -6.14 -7.03
CA LEU A 106 6.55 -4.84 -6.44
C LEU A 106 6.08 -4.73 -4.99
N LEU A 107 4.83 -5.13 -4.70
CA LEU A 107 4.28 -5.09 -3.33
C LEU A 107 5.04 -6.00 -2.37
N CYS A 108 5.55 -7.13 -2.85
CA CYS A 108 6.28 -8.09 -2.05
C CYS A 108 7.77 -7.75 -1.91
N SER A 109 8.39 -7.13 -2.92
CA SER A 109 9.85 -6.94 -2.97
C SER A 109 10.30 -5.55 -2.53
N ALA A 110 9.49 -4.50 -2.77
CA ALA A 110 9.87 -3.11 -2.49
C ALA A 110 8.64 -2.23 -2.19
N PRO A 111 7.85 -2.54 -1.16
CA PRO A 111 6.66 -1.76 -0.79
C PRO A 111 6.99 -0.30 -0.46
N GLU A 112 8.22 0.00 -0.01
CA GLU A 112 8.67 1.35 0.29
C GLU A 112 8.69 2.29 -0.92
N ALA A 113 8.74 1.75 -2.15
CA ALA A 113 8.63 2.55 -3.36
C ALA A 113 7.27 3.25 -3.44
N LEU A 114 6.21 2.60 -2.94
CA LEU A 114 4.85 3.16 -2.90
C LEU A 114 4.62 3.98 -1.62
N THR A 115 5.05 3.47 -0.47
CA THR A 115 4.72 4.10 0.82
C THR A 115 5.50 5.39 1.08
N ARG A 116 6.69 5.55 0.48
CA ARG A 116 7.49 6.78 0.55
C ARG A 116 7.35 7.65 -0.70
N GLY A 117 6.67 7.14 -1.72
CA GLY A 117 6.53 7.80 -3.00
C GLY A 117 5.31 8.70 -3.07
N ASP A 118 5.26 9.45 -4.15
CA ASP A 118 4.12 10.27 -4.53
C ASP A 118 3.74 9.97 -5.98
N LEU A 119 2.43 9.94 -6.27
CA LEU A 119 1.92 9.58 -7.59
C LEU A 119 2.32 10.59 -8.67
N VAL A 120 2.44 11.87 -8.34
CA VAL A 120 2.87 12.90 -9.30
C VAL A 120 4.31 12.64 -9.70
N ARG A 121 5.19 12.44 -8.71
CA ARG A 121 6.61 12.14 -8.96
C ARG A 121 6.79 10.82 -9.73
N ALA A 122 6.01 9.80 -9.38
CA ALA A 122 5.99 8.55 -10.14
C ALA A 122 5.57 8.77 -11.59
N GLY A 123 4.56 9.61 -11.84
CA GLY A 123 4.14 10.01 -13.18
C GLY A 123 5.28 10.67 -13.98
N GLU A 124 5.98 11.62 -13.37
CA GLU A 124 7.13 12.29 -13.97
C GLU A 124 8.27 11.32 -14.31
N ALA A 125 8.57 10.38 -13.41
CA ALA A 125 9.56 9.33 -13.64
C ALA A 125 9.16 8.43 -14.84
N MET A 126 7.90 7.99 -14.90
CA MET A 126 7.38 7.18 -15.99
C MET A 126 7.44 7.91 -17.34
N LEU A 127 7.03 9.19 -17.37
CA LEU A 127 7.11 10.02 -18.56
C LEU A 127 8.56 10.27 -18.99
N THR A 128 9.47 10.45 -18.03
CA THR A 128 10.90 10.59 -18.30
C THR A 128 11.45 9.36 -18.99
N MET A 129 11.17 8.15 -18.50
CA MET A 129 11.59 6.91 -19.16
C MET A 129 11.08 6.82 -20.62
N ARG A 130 9.84 7.24 -20.88
CA ARG A 130 9.30 7.30 -22.26
C ARG A 130 10.00 8.34 -23.13
N ARG A 131 10.30 9.53 -22.60
CA ARG A 131 11.06 10.58 -23.32
C ARG A 131 12.48 10.12 -23.66
N LEU A 132 13.05 9.24 -22.85
CA LEU A 132 14.35 8.61 -23.09
C LEU A 132 14.29 7.43 -24.09
N GLY A 133 13.13 7.18 -24.69
CA GLY A 133 12.96 6.19 -25.75
C GLY A 133 12.54 4.80 -25.26
N LEU A 134 12.26 4.60 -23.97
CA LEU A 134 11.72 3.33 -23.49
C LEU A 134 10.26 3.19 -23.96
N CYS A 135 9.94 2.06 -24.58
CA CYS A 135 8.55 1.70 -24.80
C CYS A 135 7.87 1.35 -23.47
N GLU A 136 6.54 1.35 -23.48
CA GLU A 136 5.71 1.11 -22.28
C GLU A 136 6.10 -0.19 -21.57
N ARG A 137 6.25 -1.29 -22.33
CA ARG A 137 6.67 -2.58 -21.79
C ARG A 137 8.04 -2.52 -21.09
N SER A 138 9.01 -1.86 -21.70
CA SER A 138 10.36 -1.72 -21.11
C SER A 138 10.35 -0.85 -19.86
N ALA A 139 9.56 0.22 -19.83
CA ALA A 139 9.40 1.07 -18.65
C ALA A 139 8.71 0.30 -17.50
N ALA A 140 7.63 -0.43 -17.79
CA ALA A 140 6.95 -1.28 -16.81
C ALA A 140 7.88 -2.37 -16.25
N GLN A 141 8.64 -3.04 -17.12
CA GLN A 141 9.63 -4.03 -16.70
C GLN A 141 10.72 -3.39 -15.84
N LEU A 142 11.22 -2.22 -16.21
CA LEU A 142 12.25 -1.53 -15.45
C LEU A 142 11.76 -1.14 -14.05
N VAL A 143 10.54 -0.63 -13.91
CA VAL A 143 9.92 -0.33 -12.61
C VAL A 143 9.68 -1.59 -11.78
N THR A 144 9.36 -2.71 -12.42
CA THR A 144 9.19 -3.99 -11.70
C THR A 144 10.48 -4.40 -10.98
N TYR A 145 11.64 -4.23 -11.64
CA TYR A 145 12.94 -4.63 -11.08
C TYR A 145 13.67 -3.51 -10.31
N TYR A 146 13.37 -2.25 -10.59
CA TYR A 146 13.96 -1.06 -9.96
C TYR A 146 12.86 -0.07 -9.53
N PRO A 147 11.96 -0.48 -8.62
CA PRO A 147 10.79 0.31 -8.22
C PRO A 147 11.15 1.64 -7.56
N GLN A 148 12.36 1.76 -6.99
CA GLN A 148 12.88 3.03 -6.50
C GLN A 148 12.91 4.14 -7.56
N LEU A 149 12.94 3.80 -8.86
CA LEU A 149 12.92 4.78 -9.95
C LEU A 149 11.66 5.65 -9.96
N LEU A 150 10.54 5.15 -9.42
CA LEU A 150 9.31 5.93 -9.25
C LEU A 150 9.55 7.20 -8.41
N ASN A 151 10.61 7.22 -7.61
CA ASN A 151 10.96 8.31 -6.71
C ASN A 151 12.26 9.02 -7.12
N LYS A 152 12.70 8.87 -8.37
CA LYS A 152 13.95 9.43 -8.89
C LYS A 152 13.69 10.54 -9.89
N ASP A 153 14.63 11.48 -9.97
CA ASP A 153 14.59 12.50 -11.01
C ASP A 153 15.26 12.02 -12.32
N GLU A 154 15.17 12.84 -13.35
CA GLU A 154 15.70 12.50 -14.68
C GLU A 154 17.21 12.22 -14.69
N PRO A 155 18.09 13.03 -14.05
CA PRO A 155 19.51 12.71 -13.91
C PRO A 155 19.80 11.34 -13.28
N GLU A 156 19.07 10.98 -12.22
CA GLU A 156 19.23 9.70 -11.54
C GLU A 156 18.76 8.52 -12.42
N ILE A 157 17.61 8.67 -13.09
CA ILE A 157 17.07 7.67 -14.04
C ILE A 157 18.06 7.45 -15.18
N LEU A 158 18.55 8.53 -15.80
CA LEU A 158 19.56 8.49 -16.87
C LEU A 158 20.83 7.76 -16.43
N SER A 159 21.28 8.02 -15.21
CA SER A 159 22.48 7.39 -14.66
C SER A 159 22.33 5.89 -14.53
N LEU A 160 21.17 5.41 -14.04
CA LEU A 160 20.88 3.99 -13.97
C LEU A 160 20.76 3.36 -15.37
N LEU A 161 20.05 4.00 -16.30
CA LEU A 161 19.91 3.48 -17.66
C LEU A 161 21.27 3.35 -18.38
N LYS A 162 22.16 4.33 -18.21
CA LYS A 162 23.54 4.26 -18.71
C LYS A 162 24.31 3.10 -18.09
N LEU A 163 24.12 2.85 -16.79
CA LEU A 163 24.76 1.73 -16.11
C LEU A 163 24.26 0.40 -16.68
N LEU A 164 22.94 0.21 -16.81
CA LEU A 164 22.34 -1.00 -17.35
C LEU A 164 22.72 -1.25 -18.82
N GLY A 165 22.75 -0.18 -19.63
CA GLY A 165 23.16 -0.28 -21.04
C GLY A 165 24.60 -0.76 -21.21
N ARG A 166 25.52 -0.40 -20.30
CA ARG A 166 26.90 -0.93 -20.31
C ARG A 166 26.96 -2.44 -20.07
N TYR A 167 26.08 -2.97 -19.23
CA TYR A 167 26.04 -4.40 -18.95
C TYR A 167 25.37 -5.22 -20.05
N GLN A 168 24.42 -4.65 -20.80
CA GLN A 168 23.84 -5.34 -21.97
C GLN A 168 24.83 -5.48 -23.13
N ILE A 169 25.66 -4.46 -23.38
CA ILE A 169 26.68 -4.51 -24.46
C ILE A 169 27.81 -5.50 -24.11
N GLY A 170 28.04 -5.80 -22.83
CA GLY A 170 29.11 -6.69 -22.37
C GLY A 170 28.86 -8.20 -22.54
N ILE A 171 27.64 -8.63 -22.90
CA ILE A 171 27.29 -10.06 -22.98
C ILE A 171 27.39 -10.59 -24.43
N ASP A 172 27.33 -9.72 -25.44
CA ASP A 172 27.34 -10.14 -26.86
C ASP A 172 28.73 -10.23 -27.50
N THR A 173 29.83 -10.12 -26.74
CA THR A 173 31.20 -10.09 -27.31
C THR A 173 32.04 -11.36 -27.12
N THR A 174 31.45 -12.49 -26.71
CA THR A 174 32.21 -13.76 -26.58
C THR A 174 31.64 -14.89 -27.43
N THR A 175 31.70 -14.75 -28.75
CA THR A 175 31.83 -15.88 -29.69
C THR A 175 32.46 -15.36 -30.98
N LEU A 176 33.79 -15.41 -31.03
CA LEU A 176 34.58 -15.61 -32.25
C LEU A 176 35.10 -17.04 -32.21
#